data_AF-A0A4P7ZTC5-F1
#
_entry.id   AF-A0A4P7ZTC5-F1
#
_cell.length_a   1.000
_cell.length_b   1.000
_cell.length_c   1.000
_cell.angle_alpha   90.00
_cell.angle_beta   90.00
_cell.angle_gamma   90.00
#
_symmetry.space_group_name_H-M   'P 1'
#
loop_
_entity.id
_entity.type
_entity.pdbx_description
1 polymer ?
#
loop_
_entity_poly.entity_id
_entity_poly.type
_entity_poly.pdbx_seq_one_letter_code
_entity_poly.pdbx_strand_id
1 'polypeptide(L)'
;MHARDAVFLEDLCPKLRVRRWRQNLHSFTHKTCIYCGKPSESIDHVLPQSRGGLSTTENCVPACLACNGRKSDADAFEWYRRQRFYDPRRAMAIRAWTDGDLRLAMRLLQWASPRQSPPEPSSGLRLQAA
;
A
#
# COMPACT_ATOMS: atom_id res chain seq x y z
N MET A 1 23.25 -4.46 -29.52
CA MET A 1 23.28 -3.74 -28.24
C MET A 1 22.90 -4.75 -27.17
N HIS A 2 23.88 -5.31 -26.47
CA HIS A 2 23.68 -6.44 -25.56
C HIS A 2 22.90 -5.96 -24.34
N ALA A 3 21.94 -6.75 -23.86
CA ALA A 3 21.14 -6.47 -22.65
C ALA A 3 21.98 -6.25 -21.37
N ARG A 4 23.30 -6.47 -21.45
CA ARG A 4 24.27 -6.30 -20.36
C ARG A 4 24.76 -4.86 -20.20
N ASP A 5 24.56 -4.00 -21.21
CA ASP A 5 24.93 -2.58 -21.18
C ASP A 5 23.72 -1.66 -20.95
N ALA A 6 22.56 -2.25 -20.62
CA ALA A 6 21.36 -1.49 -20.31
C ALA A 6 21.55 -0.77 -18.98
N VAL A 7 21.96 0.49 -19.03
CA VAL A 7 21.85 1.38 -17.88
C VAL A 7 20.36 1.66 -17.66
N PHE A 8 19.81 1.21 -16.54
CA PHE A 8 18.42 1.51 -16.23
C PHE A 8 18.26 3.02 -16.06
N LEU A 9 17.28 3.63 -16.75
CA LEU A 9 16.95 5.06 -16.64
C LEU A 9 16.73 5.52 -15.18
N GLU A 10 16.41 4.58 -14.28
CA GLU A 10 16.25 4.79 -12.84
C GLU A 10 17.58 4.97 -12.08
N ASP A 11 18.69 4.47 -12.62
CA ASP A 11 20.06 4.63 -12.11
C ASP A 11 20.65 5.98 -12.53
N LEU A 12 20.23 6.50 -13.69
CA LEU A 12 20.66 7.81 -14.19
C LEU A 12 19.83 8.97 -13.64
N CYS A 13 18.58 8.73 -13.24
CA CYS A 13 17.68 9.77 -12.74
C CYS A 13 17.01 9.38 -11.41
N PRO A 14 17.54 9.85 -10.27
CA PRO A 14 16.96 9.59 -8.95
C PRO A 14 15.48 10.01 -8.82
N LYS A 15 15.07 11.08 -9.50
CA LYS A 15 13.66 11.55 -9.50
C LYS A 15 12.71 10.52 -10.14
N LEU A 16 13.14 9.84 -11.20
CA LEU A 16 12.35 8.78 -11.84
C LEU A 16 12.23 7.56 -10.93
N ARG A 17 13.32 7.17 -10.25
CA ARG A 17 13.30 6.09 -9.26
C ARG A 17 12.30 6.38 -8.15
N VAL A 18 12.35 7.55 -7.53
CA VAL A 18 11.41 7.94 -6.45
C VAL A 18 9.98 7.96 -6.95
N ARG A 19 9.73 8.48 -8.16
CA ARG A 19 8.38 8.47 -8.76
C ARG A 19 7.86 7.05 -8.98
N ARG A 20 8.67 6.16 -9.56
CA ARG A 20 8.28 4.76 -9.80
C ARG A 20 8.06 4.01 -8.48
N TRP A 21 8.93 4.20 -7.50
CA TRP A 21 8.75 3.63 -6.16
C TRP A 21 7.43 4.07 -5.53
N ARG A 22 7.10 5.37 -5.54
CA ARG A 22 5.79 5.87 -5.05
C ARG A 22 4.61 5.25 -5.80
N GLN A 23 4.72 5.09 -7.11
CA GLN A 23 3.69 4.42 -7.92
C GLN A 23 3.53 2.95 -7.52
N ASN A 24 4.62 2.25 -7.25
CA ASN A 24 4.60 0.85 -6.82
C ASN A 24 3.92 0.66 -5.45
N LEU A 25 4.08 1.62 -4.52
CA LEU A 25 3.40 1.55 -3.22
C LEU A 25 1.88 1.46 -3.38
N HIS A 26 1.29 2.28 -4.27
CA HIS A 26 -0.14 2.23 -4.55
C HIS A 26 -0.59 0.88 -5.12
N SER A 27 0.24 0.22 -5.92
CA SER A 27 -0.09 -1.05 -6.56
C SER A 27 -0.31 -2.19 -5.55
N PHE A 28 0.45 -2.24 -4.45
CA PHE A 28 0.27 -3.27 -3.41
C PHE A 28 -1.18 -3.30 -2.89
N THR A 29 -1.73 -2.12 -2.61
CA THR A 29 -3.06 -1.96 -2.01
C THR A 29 -4.18 -1.81 -3.04
N HIS A 30 -3.92 -2.08 -4.32
CA HIS A 30 -4.90 -1.89 -5.40
C HIS A 30 -5.43 -0.43 -5.45
N LYS A 31 -4.53 0.53 -5.21
CA LYS A 31 -4.82 1.97 -5.12
C LYS A 31 -5.85 2.31 -4.04
N THR A 32 -5.82 1.60 -2.91
CA THR A 32 -6.67 1.91 -1.75
C THR A 32 -5.87 2.46 -0.58
N CYS A 33 -6.50 3.37 0.15
CA CYS A 33 -5.99 3.93 1.37
C CYS A 33 -5.88 2.83 2.43
N ILE A 34 -4.69 2.67 3.00
CA ILE A 34 -4.44 1.66 4.03
C ILE A 34 -5.31 1.86 5.28
N TYR A 35 -5.65 3.12 5.58
CA TYR A 35 -6.44 3.49 6.75
C TYR A 35 -7.95 3.26 6.56
N CYS A 36 -8.54 3.78 5.48
CA CYS A 36 -10.00 3.83 5.34
C CYS A 36 -10.56 3.03 4.15
N GLY A 37 -9.71 2.50 3.28
CA GLY A 37 -10.13 1.71 2.11
C GLY A 37 -10.68 2.50 0.91
N LYS A 38 -10.82 3.82 1.03
CA LYS A 38 -11.13 4.71 -0.12
C LYS A 38 -9.96 4.78 -1.11
N PRO A 39 -10.14 5.31 -2.33
CA PRO A 39 -9.02 5.49 -3.26
C PRO A 39 -7.83 6.22 -2.61
N SER A 40 -6.61 5.77 -2.90
CA SER A 40 -5.37 6.43 -2.43
C SER A 40 -4.86 7.38 -3.50
N GLU A 41 -4.62 8.65 -3.14
CA GLU A 41 -4.02 9.65 -4.04
C GLU A 41 -2.65 10.15 -3.54
N SER A 42 -2.23 9.76 -2.35
CA SER A 42 -0.98 10.21 -1.73
C SER A 42 -0.23 9.05 -1.04
N ILE A 43 1.02 9.33 -0.66
CA ILE A 43 1.82 8.46 0.19
C ILE A 43 1.99 9.18 1.52
N ASP A 44 1.63 8.50 2.61
CA ASP A 44 1.79 8.97 3.98
C ASP A 44 2.97 8.25 4.64
N HIS A 45 3.63 8.94 5.57
CA HIS A 45 4.69 8.38 6.41
C HIS A 45 4.10 7.95 7.75
N VAL A 46 4.16 6.65 8.06
CA VAL A 46 3.60 6.08 9.30
C VAL A 46 4.23 6.76 10.53
N LEU A 47 5.56 6.81 10.59
CA LEU A 47 6.32 7.77 11.39
C LEU A 47 6.52 9.05 10.56
N PRO A 48 5.99 10.21 10.96
CA PRO A 48 6.11 11.46 10.21
C PRO A 48 7.57 11.86 9.95
N GLN A 49 7.83 12.47 8.79
CA GLN A 49 9.16 12.98 8.45
C GLN A 49 9.66 14.04 9.43
N SER A 50 8.76 14.90 9.93
CA SER A 50 9.07 15.90 10.97
C SER A 50 9.56 15.28 12.28
N ARG A 51 9.34 13.97 12.47
CA ARG A 51 9.79 13.18 13.63
C ARG A 51 10.85 12.14 13.25
N GLY A 52 11.54 12.32 12.13
CA GLY A 52 12.64 11.46 11.68
C GLY A 52 12.23 10.26 10.82
N GLY A 53 10.97 10.19 10.38
CA GLY A 53 10.50 9.13 9.49
C GLY A 53 11.21 9.11 8.13
N LEU A 54 11.82 7.97 7.78
CA LEU A 54 12.50 7.77 6.51
C LEU A 54 11.50 7.48 5.37
N SER A 55 11.89 7.77 4.14
CA SER A 55 11.12 7.40 2.94
C SER A 55 11.49 5.99 2.48
N THR A 56 11.14 4.98 3.29
CA THR A 56 11.34 3.56 2.97
C THR A 56 9.99 2.88 2.76
N THR A 57 9.98 1.69 2.15
CA THR A 57 8.74 0.95 1.93
C THR A 57 8.03 0.68 3.25
N GLU A 58 8.76 0.33 4.30
CA GLU A 58 8.24 0.01 5.63
C GLU A 58 7.55 1.21 6.30
N ASN A 59 8.01 2.44 6.02
CA ASN A 59 7.44 3.65 6.62
C ASN A 59 6.46 4.39 5.70
N CYS A 60 6.39 4.07 4.40
CA CYS A 60 5.55 4.79 3.44
C CYS A 60 4.38 3.93 2.97
N VAL A 61 3.17 4.42 3.21
CA VAL A 61 1.92 3.70 2.92
C VAL A 61 1.01 4.49 1.97
N PRO A 62 0.24 3.82 1.11
CA PRO A 62 -0.81 4.46 0.31
C PRO A 62 -1.92 5.05 1.20
N ALA A 63 -2.21 6.33 1.03
CA ALA A 63 -3.21 7.03 1.81
C ALA A 63 -4.05 7.97 0.94
N CYS A 64 -5.33 8.14 1.30
CA CYS A 64 -6.12 9.19 0.68
C CYS A 64 -5.74 10.56 1.25
N LEU A 65 -5.98 11.63 0.48
CA LEU A 65 -5.64 13.00 0.91
C LEU A 65 -6.28 13.38 2.25
N ALA A 66 -7.53 12.95 2.47
CA ALA A 66 -8.25 13.23 3.71
C ALA A 66 -7.65 12.53 4.94
N CYS A 67 -7.21 11.27 4.82
CA CYS A 67 -6.58 10.56 5.93
C CYS A 67 -5.18 11.11 6.21
N ASN A 68 -4.38 11.29 5.16
CA ASN A 68 -3.03 11.83 5.27
C ASN A 68 -3.04 13.22 5.92
N GLY A 69 -3.88 14.14 5.42
CA GLY A 69 -4.00 15.48 5.99
C GLY A 69 -4.53 15.53 7.42
N ARG A 70 -5.48 14.65 7.80
CA ARG A 70 -5.99 14.57 9.17
C ARG A 70 -5.01 13.94 10.14
N LYS A 71 -4.17 13.00 9.68
CA LYS A 71 -3.10 12.42 10.48
C LYS A 71 -2.01 13.46 10.70
N SER A 72 -1.62 14.18 9.65
CA SER A 72 -0.55 15.18 9.70
C SER A 72 0.71 14.55 10.31
N ASP A 73 1.28 15.19 11.34
CA ASP A 73 2.43 14.78 12.11
C ASP A 73 2.08 13.94 13.35
N ALA A 74 0.85 13.45 13.47
CA ALA A 74 0.48 12.52 14.53
C ALA A 74 1.09 11.12 14.29
N ASP A 75 1.28 10.37 15.39
CA ASP A 75 1.59 8.95 15.31
C ASP A 75 0.44 8.20 14.60
N ALA A 76 0.77 7.43 13.56
CA ALA A 76 -0.24 6.76 12.73
C ALA A 76 -1.12 5.80 13.53
N PHE A 77 -0.55 5.04 14.47
CA PHE A 77 -1.27 4.01 15.22
C PHE A 77 -2.20 4.63 16.26
N GLU A 78 -1.75 5.66 16.97
CA GLU A 78 -2.59 6.43 17.88
C GLU A 78 -3.70 7.17 17.13
N TRP A 79 -3.36 7.86 16.04
CA TRP A 79 -4.34 8.58 15.23
C TRP A 79 -5.39 7.62 14.67
N TYR A 80 -4.98 6.49 14.10
CA TYR A 80 -5.89 5.54 13.46
C TYR A 80 -6.89 4.93 14.46
N ARG A 81 -6.43 4.59 15.67
CA ARG A 81 -7.28 4.07 16.76
C ARG A 81 -8.43 5.01 17.16
N ARG A 82 -8.27 6.32 16.95
CA ARG A 82 -9.29 7.34 17.28
C ARG A 82 -10.30 7.57 16.15
N GLN A 83 -10.14 6.94 14.98
CA GLN A 83 -11.01 7.19 13.83
C GLN A 83 -12.31 6.40 13.90
N ARG A 84 -13.41 7.00 13.43
CA ARG A 84 -14.73 6.33 13.35
C ARG A 84 -14.74 5.10 12.42
N PHE A 85 -13.79 5.02 11.50
CA PHE A 85 -13.62 3.92 10.55
C PHE A 85 -12.47 2.98 10.94
N TYR A 86 -12.07 2.99 12.22
CA TYR A 86 -11.06 2.07 12.73
C TYR A 86 -11.49 0.62 12.47
N ASP A 87 -10.56 -0.17 11.93
CA ASP A 87 -10.69 -1.62 11.77
C ASP A 87 -9.42 -2.29 12.32
N PRO A 88 -9.54 -3.21 13.30
CA PRO A 88 -8.38 -3.88 13.87
C PRO A 88 -7.57 -4.66 12.82
N ARG A 89 -8.19 -5.16 11.75
CA ARG A 89 -7.49 -5.86 10.65
C ARG A 89 -6.59 -4.91 9.87
N ARG A 90 -7.05 -3.68 9.63
CA ARG A 90 -6.23 -2.64 8.99
C ARG A 90 -5.12 -2.17 9.91
N ALA A 91 -5.37 -2.05 11.22
CA ALA A 91 -4.33 -1.74 12.18
C ALA A 91 -3.22 -2.80 12.19
N MET A 92 -3.60 -4.08 12.18
CA MET A 92 -2.64 -5.19 12.01
C MET A 92 -1.94 -5.14 10.65
N ALA A 93 -2.64 -4.76 9.57
CA ALA A 93 -2.02 -4.63 8.25
C ALA A 93 -0.96 -3.52 8.22
N ILE A 94 -1.24 -2.36 8.84
CA ILE A 94 -0.27 -1.27 8.97
C ILE A 94 0.95 -1.75 9.76
N ARG A 95 0.74 -2.51 10.84
CA ARG A 95 1.83 -3.08 11.63
C ARG A 95 2.68 -4.08 10.84
N ALA A 96 2.04 -5.02 10.13
CA ALA A 96 2.74 -5.97 9.28
C ALA A 96 3.54 -5.26 8.17
N TRP A 97 2.98 -4.20 7.59
CA TRP A 97 3.66 -3.36 6.61
C TRP A 97 4.91 -2.70 7.22
N THR A 98 4.80 -2.10 8.41
CA THR A 98 5.94 -1.47 9.09
C THR A 98 7.01 -2.46 9.52
N ASP A 99 6.64 -3.70 9.79
CA ASP A 99 7.56 -4.78 10.15
C ASP A 99 8.18 -5.45 8.89
N GLY A 100 7.83 -4.99 7.69
CA GLY A 100 8.36 -5.50 6.40
C GLY A 100 7.62 -6.73 5.84
N ASP A 101 6.60 -7.24 6.54
CA ASP A 101 5.78 -8.35 6.07
C ASP A 101 4.62 -7.86 5.18
N LEU A 102 4.98 -7.44 3.96
CA LEU A 102 4.02 -6.96 2.97
C LEU A 102 2.99 -8.03 2.58
N ARG A 103 3.36 -9.31 2.62
CA ARG A 103 2.45 -10.40 2.27
C ARG A 103 1.31 -10.51 3.28
N LEU A 104 1.64 -10.51 4.57
CA LEU A 104 0.64 -10.49 5.63
C LEU A 104 -0.20 -9.21 5.59
N ALA A 105 0.44 -8.06 5.39
CA ALA A 105 -0.26 -6.79 5.26
C ALA A 105 -1.34 -6.85 4.16
N MET A 106 -1.02 -7.40 2.99
CA MET A 106 -1.97 -7.43 1.87
C MET A 106 -3.15 -8.37 2.15
N ARG A 107 -2.87 -9.52 2.77
CA ARG A 107 -3.91 -10.47 3.16
C ARG A 107 -4.90 -9.88 4.17
N LEU A 108 -4.39 -9.14 5.16
CA LEU A 108 -5.21 -8.45 6.15
C LEU A 108 -6.07 -7.34 5.53
N LEU A 109 -5.54 -6.59 4.56
CA LEU A 109 -6.30 -5.56 3.83
C LEU A 109 -7.44 -6.16 3.00
N GLN A 110 -7.19 -7.29 2.32
CA GLN A 110 -8.24 -8.01 1.57
C GLN A 110 -9.40 -8.43 2.48
N TRP A 111 -9.11 -8.95 3.67
CA TRP A 111 -10.14 -9.30 4.65
C TRP A 111 -10.87 -8.10 5.25
N ALA A 112 -10.19 -6.95 5.39
CA ALA A 112 -10.83 -5.73 5.85
C ALA A 112 -11.77 -5.11 4.79
N SER A 113 -11.67 -5.49 3.52
CA SER A 113 -12.48 -4.93 2.42
C SER A 113 -12.75 -5.97 1.33
N PRO A 114 -13.60 -6.97 1.60
CA PRO A 114 -13.79 -8.14 0.73
C PRO A 114 -14.42 -7.83 -0.64
N ARG A 115 -15.01 -6.64 -0.81
CA ARG A 115 -15.64 -6.17 -2.07
C ARG A 115 -14.66 -5.86 -3.21
N GLN A 116 -13.36 -6.03 -3.02
CA GLN A 116 -12.31 -5.81 -4.03
C GLN A 116 -11.48 -7.08 -4.32
N SER A 117 -12.00 -8.26 -4.00
CA SER A 117 -11.38 -9.51 -4.43
C SER A 117 -11.52 -9.62 -5.96
N PRO A 118 -10.45 -9.94 -6.72
CA PRO A 118 -10.60 -10.23 -8.14
C PRO A 118 -11.63 -11.37 -8.31
N PRO A 119 -12.42 -11.39 -9.39
CA PRO A 119 -13.36 -12.47 -9.61
C PRO A 119 -12.61 -13.81 -9.60
N GLU A 120 -13.13 -14.77 -8.84
CA GLU A 120 -12.68 -16.17 -8.86
C GLU A 120 -12.56 -16.63 -10.33
N PRO A 121 -11.48 -17.34 -10.72
CA PRO A 121 -11.42 -17.92 -12.06
C PRO A 121 -12.61 -18.87 -12.21
N SER A 122 -13.44 -18.62 -13.24
CA SER A 122 -14.62 -19.43 -13.50
C SER A 122 -14.24 -20.90 -13.63
N SER A 123 -14.68 -21.72 -12.67
CA SER A 123 -14.66 -23.18 -12.78
C SER A 123 -15.64 -23.59 -13.89
N GLY A 124 -15.16 -23.57 -15.14
CA GLY A 124 -16.01 -23.63 -16.32
C GLY A 124 -15.44 -24.50 -17.43
N LEU A 125 -14.96 -25.70 -17.12
CA LEU A 125 -14.88 -26.78 -18.11
C LEU A 125 -15.68 -27.97 -17.59
N ARG A 126 -17.00 -27.96 -17.81
CA ARG A 126 -17.77 -29.20 -17.82
C ARG A 126 -17.39 -29.95 -19.09
N LEU A 127 -16.73 -31.10 -18.91
CA LEU A 127 -16.68 -32.14 -19.93
C LEU A 127 -18.11 -32.46 -20.36
N GLN A 128 -18.44 -32.18 -21.62
CA GLN A 128 -19.55 -32.85 -22.28
C GLN A 128 -18.98 -34.01 -23.09
N ALA A 129 -19.50 -35.18 -22.78
CA ALA A 129 -19.26 -36.43 -23.47
C ALA A 129 -19.69 -36.34 -24.94
N ALA A 130 -18.93 -37.01 -25.79
CA ALA A 130 -19.39 -37.61 -27.03
C ALA A 130 -18.82 -39.03 -27.08
#